data_AF-A0AAW2PAM9-F1
#
_entry.id   AF-A0AAW2PAM9-F1
#
_cell.length_a   1.000
_cell.length_b   1.000
_cell.length_c   1.000
_cell.angle_alpha   90.00
_cell.angle_beta   90.00
_cell.angle_gamma   90.00
#
_symmetry.space_group_name_H-M   'P 1'
#
loop_
_entity.id
_entity.type
_entity.pdbx_description
1 polymer ?
#
loop_
_entity_poly.entity_id
_entity_poly.type
_entity_poly.pdbx_seq_one_letter_code
_entity_poly.pdbx_strand_id
1 'polypeptide(L)'
;MFGHAEFVKEYIRLSSISAYQLSQLNQDVYSPLHLASTNDHLEIVQFLLEFGKHKSALEELCMKKDRDGRTALHSAVVTGKISVIDLLFDHCPDAAKEVTIH
;
A
#
# COMPACT_ATOMS: atom_id res chain seq x y z
N MET A 1 -0.72 -16.83 13.50
CA MET A 1 -1.74 -16.03 12.79
C MET A 1 -1.22 -15.68 11.38
N PHE A 2 -0.78 -16.68 10.60
CA PHE A 2 0.00 -16.50 9.35
C PHE A 2 -0.79 -16.76 8.05
N GLY A 3 -2.04 -17.23 8.15
CA GLY A 3 -2.80 -17.69 6.98
C GLY A 3 -3.24 -16.57 6.04
N HIS A 4 -3.52 -15.36 6.55
CA HIS A 4 -4.06 -14.28 5.72
C HIS A 4 -3.02 -13.68 4.77
N ALA A 5 -1.76 -13.55 5.20
CA ALA A 5 -0.70 -13.03 4.34
C ALA A 5 -0.36 -14.01 3.21
N GLU A 6 -0.16 -15.29 3.52
CA GLU A 6 0.12 -16.31 2.49
C GLU A 6 -1.04 -16.48 1.50
N PHE A 7 -2.29 -16.44 1.99
CA PHE A 7 -3.45 -16.45 1.12
C PHE A 7 -3.46 -15.26 0.15
N VAL A 8 -3.17 -14.04 0.63
CA VAL A 8 -3.12 -12.84 -0.22
C VAL A 8 -2.00 -12.96 -1.26
N LYS A 9 -0.81 -13.39 -0.85
CA LYS A 9 0.34 -13.59 -1.76
C LYS A 9 -0.01 -14.61 -2.86
N GLU A 10 -0.60 -15.73 -2.47
CA GLU A 10 -0.95 -16.80 -3.38
C GLU A 10 -2.12 -16.43 -4.29
N TYR A 11 -3.13 -15.73 -3.76
CA TYR A 11 -4.24 -15.21 -4.55
C TYR A 11 -3.77 -14.23 -5.63
N ILE A 12 -2.84 -13.33 -5.30
CA ILE A 12 -2.25 -12.38 -6.26
C ILE A 12 -1.45 -13.11 -7.34
N ARG A 13 -0.68 -14.14 -6.96
CA ARG A 13 0.06 -14.99 -7.90
C ARG A 13 -0.85 -15.78 -8.83
N LEU A 14 -1.83 -16.51 -8.28
CA LEU A 14 -2.71 -17.40 -9.04
C LEU A 14 -3.70 -16.63 -9.93
N SER A 15 -4.25 -15.52 -9.43
CA SER A 15 -5.24 -14.74 -10.17
C SER A 15 -4.62 -13.84 -11.23
N SER A 16 -3.29 -13.90 -11.43
CA SER A 16 -2.55 -13.07 -12.41
C SER A 16 -2.89 -11.58 -12.29
N ILE A 17 -3.04 -11.10 -11.04
CA ILE A 17 -3.46 -9.73 -10.77
C ILE A 17 -2.42 -8.77 -11.33
N SER A 18 -2.86 -7.84 -12.16
CA SER A 18 -1.99 -6.79 -12.70
C SER A 18 -1.69 -5.73 -11.64
N ALA A 19 -0.58 -5.01 -11.80
CA ALA A 19 -0.27 -3.85 -10.98
C ALA A 19 -1.42 -2.82 -10.96
N TYR A 20 -2.08 -2.62 -12.10
CA TYR A 20 -3.27 -1.79 -12.24
C TYR A 20 -4.42 -2.22 -11.34
N GLN A 21 -4.64 -3.53 -11.16
CA GLN A 21 -5.67 -4.03 -10.24
C GLN A 21 -5.30 -3.82 -8.77
N LEU A 22 -4.01 -3.83 -8.43
CA LEU A 22 -3.55 -3.52 -7.06
C LEU A 22 -3.58 -2.02 -6.74
N SER A 23 -3.57 -1.15 -7.76
CA SER A 23 -3.77 0.29 -7.57
C SER A 23 -5.25 0.69 -7.51
N GLN A 24 -6.17 -0.25 -7.75
CA GLN A 24 -7.59 0.02 -7.65
C GLN A 24 -8.01 0.35 -6.23
N LEU A 25 -9.03 1.18 -6.16
CA LEU A 25 -9.60 1.64 -4.91
C LEU A 25 -10.90 0.89 -4.64
N ASN A 26 -11.13 0.54 -3.38
CA ASN A 26 -12.40 -0.02 -2.96
C ASN A 26 -13.52 1.05 -3.02
N GLN A 27 -14.74 0.69 -2.61
CA GLN A 27 -15.86 1.64 -2.62
C GLN A 27 -15.57 2.89 -1.78
N ASP A 28 -14.78 2.76 -0.71
CA ASP A 28 -14.33 3.86 0.15
C ASP A 28 -13.05 4.55 -0.32
N VAL A 29 -12.63 4.28 -1.55
CA VAL A 29 -11.50 4.91 -2.23
C VAL A 29 -10.16 4.57 -1.55
N TYR A 30 -10.06 3.41 -0.89
CA TYR A 30 -8.81 2.88 -0.33
C TYR A 30 -8.17 1.85 -1.26
N SER A 31 -6.86 1.98 -1.48
CA SER A 31 -6.07 0.92 -2.14
C SER A 31 -5.75 -0.20 -1.14
N PRO A 32 -5.42 -1.42 -1.62
CA PRO A 32 -4.87 -2.48 -0.79
C PRO A 32 -3.71 -2.02 0.11
N LEU A 33 -2.87 -1.10 -0.40
CA LEU A 33 -1.76 -0.54 0.36
C LEU A 33 -2.25 0.35 1.52
N HIS A 34 -3.27 1.19 1.33
CA HIS A 34 -3.87 1.98 2.42
C HIS A 34 -4.38 1.09 3.55
N LEU A 35 -5.11 0.04 3.19
CA LEU A 35 -5.69 -0.89 4.17
C LEU A 35 -4.61 -1.65 4.93
N ALA A 36 -3.60 -2.16 4.23
CA ALA A 36 -2.47 -2.85 4.86
C ALA A 36 -1.69 -1.92 5.79
N SER A 37 -1.48 -0.67 5.37
CA SER A 37 -0.73 0.33 6.14
C SER A 37 -1.46 0.81 7.39
N THR A 38 -2.79 0.95 7.33
CA THR A 38 -3.62 1.35 8.47
C THR A 38 -3.70 0.25 9.53
N ASN A 39 -3.67 -1.02 9.11
CA ASN A 39 -3.86 -2.18 9.98
C ASN A 39 -2.55 -2.84 10.45
N ASP A 40 -1.39 -2.22 10.22
CA ASP A 40 -0.07 -2.76 10.61
C ASP A 40 0.26 -4.12 9.98
N HIS A 41 -0.26 -4.39 8.78
CA HIS A 41 -0.02 -5.64 8.07
C HIS A 41 1.32 -5.61 7.33
N LEU A 42 2.43 -5.55 8.08
CA LEU A 42 3.78 -5.32 7.55
C LEU A 42 4.15 -6.27 6.40
N GLU A 43 3.89 -7.57 6.54
CA GLU A 43 4.20 -8.55 5.48
C GLU A 43 3.42 -8.30 4.18
N ILE A 44 2.18 -7.81 4.29
CA ILE A 44 1.35 -7.48 3.13
C ILE A 44 1.85 -6.18 2.49
N VAL A 45 2.20 -5.18 3.29
CA VAL A 45 2.82 -3.93 2.80
C VAL A 45 4.10 -4.26 2.02
N GLN A 46 5.00 -5.03 2.61
CA GLN A 46 6.26 -5.43 1.96
C GLN A 46 6.01 -6.18 0.64
N PHE A 47 5.08 -7.13 0.65
CA PHE A 47 4.73 -7.88 -0.55
C PHE A 47 4.17 -6.98 -1.67
N LEU A 48 3.26 -6.06 -1.33
CA LEU A 48 2.66 -5.13 -2.30
C LEU A 48 3.71 -4.18 -2.91
N LEU A 49 4.64 -3.68 -2.11
CA LEU A 49 5.74 -2.81 -2.58
C LEU A 49 6.68 -3.57 -3.52
N GLU A 50 7.13 -4.76 -3.13
CA GLU A 50 7.99 -5.60 -3.98
C GLU A 50 7.30 -6.01 -5.28
N PHE A 51 6.01 -6.36 -5.20
CA PHE A 51 5.21 -6.67 -6.39
C PHE A 51 5.06 -5.46 -7.31
N GLY A 52 4.75 -4.29 -6.75
CA GLY A 52 4.65 -3.03 -7.48
C GLY A 52 5.96 -2.68 -8.19
N LYS A 53 7.09 -2.86 -7.51
CA LYS A 53 8.44 -2.69 -8.07
C LYS A 53 8.70 -3.65 -9.23
N HIS A 54 8.40 -4.95 -9.06
CA HIS A 54 8.55 -5.96 -10.11
C HIS A 54 7.67 -5.65 -11.34
N LYS A 55 6.53 -4.98 -11.16
CA LYS A 55 5.59 -4.63 -12.23
C LYS A 55 5.75 -3.19 -12.74
N SER A 56 6.79 -2.47 -12.32
CA SER A 56 7.03 -1.07 -12.70
C SER A 56 5.85 -0.13 -12.39
N ALA A 57 5.14 -0.39 -11.28
CA ALA A 57 3.96 0.36 -10.85
C ALA A 57 4.06 0.84 -9.39
N LEU A 58 5.26 0.79 -8.81
CA LEU A 58 5.50 1.20 -7.42
C LEU A 58 5.06 2.64 -7.16
N GLU A 59 5.39 3.56 -8.07
CA GLU A 59 5.02 4.96 -7.98
C GLU A 59 3.49 5.15 -8.01
N GLU A 60 2.79 4.49 -8.94
CA GLU A 60 1.32 4.55 -9.02
C GLU A 60 0.66 4.03 -7.74
N LEU A 61 1.17 2.93 -7.19
CA LEU A 61 0.68 2.33 -5.94
C LEU A 61 0.87 3.25 -4.73
N CYS A 62 2.05 3.86 -4.60
CA CYS A 62 2.41 4.70 -3.46
C CYS A 62 1.83 6.10 -3.52
N MET A 63 1.65 6.64 -4.72
CA MET A 63 1.08 7.98 -4.94
C MET A 63 -0.44 7.96 -5.06
N LYS A 64 -1.06 6.77 -4.98
CA LYS A 64 -2.51 6.66 -4.98
C LYS A 64 -3.08 7.39 -3.76
N LYS A 65 -4.07 8.24 -4.00
CA LYS A 65 -4.75 9.02 -2.97
C LYS A 65 -6.12 8.44 -2.63
N ASP A 66 -6.47 8.48 -1.35
CA ASP A 66 -7.82 8.17 -0.87
C ASP A 66 -8.79 9.36 -1.05
N ARG A 67 -10.00 9.27 -0.47
CA ARG A 67 -11.01 10.36 -0.53
C ARG A 67 -10.53 11.66 0.10
N ASP A 68 -9.66 11.58 1.09
CA ASP A 68 -9.13 12.72 1.82
C ASP A 68 -7.83 13.24 1.18
N GLY A 69 -7.45 12.72 0.01
CA GLY A 69 -6.20 13.08 -0.66
C GLY A 69 -4.96 12.48 0.01
N ARG A 70 -5.12 11.52 0.92
CA ARG A 70 -4.02 10.89 1.67
C ARG A 70 -3.44 9.72 0.90
N THR A 71 -2.14 9.52 1.01
CA THR A 71 -1.45 8.32 0.53
C THR A 71 -1.43 7.23 1.61
N ALA A 72 -0.97 6.03 1.25
CA ALA A 72 -0.79 4.96 2.24
C ALA A 72 0.20 5.35 3.36
N LEU A 73 1.21 6.17 3.05
CA LEU A 73 2.15 6.70 4.05
C LEU A 73 1.45 7.64 5.04
N HIS A 74 0.61 8.55 4.55
CA HIS A 74 -0.21 9.40 5.44
C HIS A 74 -1.09 8.57 6.37
N SER A 75 -1.69 7.50 5.86
CA SER A 75 -2.53 6.60 6.67
C SER A 75 -1.72 5.91 7.77
N ALA A 76 -0.51 5.44 7.46
CA ALA A 76 0.41 4.83 8.42
C ALA A 76 0.83 5.84 9.52
N VAL A 77 1.12 7.09 9.14
CA VAL A 77 1.48 8.17 10.07
C VAL A 77 0.33 8.52 11.00
N VAL A 78 -0.87 8.75 10.46
CA VAL A 78 -2.07 9.10 11.24
C VAL A 78 -2.42 8.00 12.25
N THR A 79 -2.17 6.74 11.91
CA THR A 79 -2.46 5.59 12.77
C THR A 79 -1.27 5.11 13.62
N GLY A 80 -0.12 5.78 13.52
CA GLY A 80 1.07 5.52 14.33
C GLY A 80 1.78 4.21 14.04
N LYS A 81 1.70 3.67 12.81
CA LYS A 81 2.30 2.38 12.44
C LYS A 81 3.78 2.54 12.08
N ILE A 82 4.64 2.70 13.09
CA ILE A 82 6.06 3.02 12.91
C ILE A 82 6.78 2.07 11.94
N SER A 83 6.63 0.75 12.11
CA SER A 83 7.29 -0.23 11.23
C SER A 83 6.83 -0.12 9.76
N VAL A 84 5.56 0.21 9.54
CA VAL A 84 5.03 0.46 8.19
C VAL A 84 5.53 1.79 7.64
N ILE A 85 5.64 2.83 8.48
CA ILE A 85 6.17 4.14 8.08
C ILE A 85 7.60 3.99 7.56
N ASP A 86 8.47 3.32 8.32
CA ASP A 86 9.86 3.09 7.93
C ASP A 86 9.92 2.35 6.58
N LEU A 87 9.15 1.26 6.45
CA LEU A 87 9.11 0.46 5.24
C LEU A 87 8.61 1.25 4.01
N LEU A 88 7.55 2.05 4.17
CA LEU A 88 7.01 2.88 3.10
C LEU A 88 7.96 4.03 2.75
N PHE A 89 8.66 4.61 3.73
CA PHE A 89 9.62 5.67 3.49
C PHE A 89 10.81 5.19 2.65
N ASP A 90 11.30 3.98 2.94
CA ASP A 90 12.39 3.35 2.19
C ASP A 90 12.03 3.06 0.72
N HIS A 91 10.78 2.67 0.47
CA HIS A 91 10.33 2.29 -0.88
C HIS A 91 9.71 3.43 -1.67
N CYS A 92 9.10 4.39 -0.98
CA CYS A 92 8.28 5.45 -1.55
C CYS A 92 8.56 6.81 -0.89
N PRO A 93 9.80 7.31 -0.96
CA PRO A 93 10.19 8.57 -0.31
C PRO A 93 9.45 9.78 -0.88
N ASP A 94 9.02 9.73 -2.15
CA ASP A 94 8.27 10.83 -2.76
C ASP A 94 6.86 10.99 -2.17
N ALA A 95 6.27 9.92 -1.64
CA ALA A 95 4.98 9.99 -0.96
C ALA A 95 5.03 10.84 0.32
N ALA A 96 6.23 11.07 0.89
CA ALA A 96 6.44 11.95 2.03
C ALA A 96 6.46 13.44 1.66
N LYS A 97 6.61 13.76 0.37
CA LYS A 97 6.59 15.15 -0.14
C LYS A 97 5.18 15.62 -0.47
N GLU A 98 4.23 14.69 -0.59
CA GLU A 98 2.84 15.01 -0.85
C GLU A 98 2.23 15.75 0.33
N VAL A 99 1.67 16.92 0.05
CA VAL A 99 0.95 17.72 1.05
C VAL A 99 -0.52 17.32 0.98
N THR A 100 -1.07 16.84 2.09
CA THR A 100 -2.51 16.59 2.19
C THR A 100 -3.25 17.92 2.30
N ILE A 101 -4.27 18.08 1.48
CA ILE A 101 -5.06 19.31 1.43
C ILE A 101 -6.02 19.26 2.63
N HIS A 102 -5.86 20.19 3.57
CA HIS A 102 -6.84 20.47 4.63
C HIS A 102 -7.59 21.75 4.29
#